data_AF-A0A2E9J0I2-F1
#
_entry.id   AF-A0A2E9J0I2-F1
#
_cell.length_a   1.000
_cell.length_b   1.000
_cell.length_c   1.000
_cell.angle_alpha   90.00
_cell.angle_beta   90.00
_cell.angle_gamma   90.00
#
_symmetry.space_group_name_H-M   'P 1'
#
loop_
_entity.id
_entity.type
_entity.pdbx_description
1 polymer ?
#
loop_
_entity_poly.entity_id
_entity_poly.type
_entity_poly.pdbx_seq_one_letter_code
_entity_poly.pdbx_strand_id
1 'polypeptide(L)'
;MITSPSITIGELEAKYPLYCKAMRLLLLEGRSPLQMKRTLCWERLETLHLSLPRRYKAPSRLLQLFQRELKDQRELKSGLEA
;
A
#
# COMPACT_ATOMS: atom_id res chain seq x y z
N MET A 1 24.42 13.27 -0.41
CA MET A 1 23.43 12.72 -1.36
C MET A 1 22.98 11.40 -0.78
N ILE A 2 21.71 11.25 -0.35
CA ILE A 2 21.26 10.00 0.27
C ILE A 2 20.97 9.03 -0.87
N THR A 3 21.98 8.24 -1.22
CA THR A 3 21.84 7.10 -2.12
C THR A 3 20.91 6.11 -1.43
N SER A 4 19.63 6.15 -1.78
CA SER A 4 18.70 5.09 -1.42
C SER A 4 19.36 3.79 -1.87
N PRO A 5 19.59 2.79 -0.99
CA PRO A 5 20.27 1.57 -1.38
C PRO A 5 19.54 1.02 -2.59
N SER A 6 20.32 0.60 -3.59
CA SER A 6 19.89 -0.02 -4.83
C SER A 6 19.24 -1.38 -4.51
N ILE A 7 18.12 -1.35 -3.79
CA ILE A 7 17.30 -2.52 -3.49
C ILE A 7 16.87 -3.03 -4.85
N THR A 8 17.36 -4.22 -5.20
CA THR A 8 17.00 -4.89 -6.44
C THR A 8 15.50 -5.18 -6.44
N ILE A 9 14.90 -5.31 -7.63
CA ILE A 9 13.47 -5.63 -7.77
C ILE A 9 13.09 -6.84 -6.89
N GLY A 10 13.95 -7.86 -6.81
CA GLY A 10 13.73 -9.04 -5.96
C GLY A 10 13.69 -8.75 -4.46
N GLU A 11 14.55 -7.90 -3.92
CA GLU A 11 14.45 -7.48 -2.51
C GLU A 11 13.22 -6.60 -2.26
N LEU A 12 12.84 -5.81 -3.26
CA LEU A 12 11.69 -4.93 -3.20
C LEU A 12 10.37 -5.73 -3.23
N GLU A 13 10.33 -6.82 -4.01
CA GLU A 13 9.28 -7.85 -3.96
C GLU A 13 9.25 -8.57 -2.61
N ALA A 14 10.41 -8.94 -2.05
CA ALA A 14 10.46 -9.56 -0.72
C ALA A 14 9.89 -8.65 0.37
N LYS A 15 10.04 -7.33 0.22
CA LYS A 15 9.49 -6.30 1.11
C LYS A 15 8.06 -5.86 0.73
N TYR A 16 7.49 -6.38 -0.36
CA TYR A 16 6.09 -6.12 -0.76
C TYR A 16 5.05 -6.32 0.35
N PRO A 17 5.03 -7.44 1.11
CA PRO A 17 4.08 -7.61 2.20
C PRO A 17 4.23 -6.54 3.30
N LEU A 18 5.46 -6.05 3.53
CA LEU A 18 5.72 -4.96 4.49
C LEU A 18 5.09 -3.65 4.00
N TYR A 19 5.28 -3.28 2.73
CA TYR A 19 4.68 -2.07 2.14
C TYR A 19 3.16 -2.13 2.15
N CYS A 20 2.58 -3.30 1.86
CA CYS A 20 1.14 -3.52 1.92
C CYS A 20 0.60 -3.33 3.35
N LYS A 21 1.30 -3.86 4.36
CA LYS A 21 0.94 -3.68 5.77
C LYS A 21 1.05 -2.22 6.21
N ALA A 22 2.11 -1.53 5.80
CA ALA A 22 2.29 -0.10 6.05
C ALA A 22 1.17 0.74 5.42
N MET A 23 0.74 0.44 4.19
CA MET A 23 -0.40 1.11 3.57
C MET A 23 -1.69 0.94 4.38
N ARG A 24 -1.97 -0.27 4.88
CA ARG A 24 -3.15 -0.50 5.72
C ARG A 24 -3.10 0.31 7.01
N LEU A 25 -1.93 0.39 7.66
CA LEU A 25 -1.73 1.21 8.86
C LEU A 25 -1.93 2.70 8.59
N LEU A 26 -1.39 3.22 7.49
CA LEU A 26 -1.59 4.62 7.10
C LEU A 26 -3.08 4.94 6.84
N LEU A 27 -3.82 4.00 6.23
CA LEU A 27 -5.27 4.14 6.04
C LEU A 27 -6.04 4.11 7.37
N LEU A 28 -5.62 3.26 8.30
CA LEU A 28 -6.17 3.21 9.66
C LEU A 28 -5.89 4.50 10.45
N GLU A 29 -4.72 5.11 10.28
CA GLU A 29 -4.38 6.44 10.81
C GLU A 29 -5.22 7.57 10.18
N GLY A 30 -5.97 7.30 9.11
CA GLY A 30 -6.75 8.33 8.40
C GLY A 30 -5.92 9.17 7.43
N ARG A 31 -4.77 8.68 6.98
CA ARG A 31 -3.97 9.37 5.95
C ARG A 31 -4.73 9.42 4.63
N SER A 32 -4.78 10.62 4.05
CA SER A 32 -5.33 10.80 2.70
C SER A 32 -4.47 10.10 1.64
N PRO A 33 -5.08 9.61 0.54
CA PRO A 33 -4.35 8.97 -0.56
C PRO A 33 -3.29 9.86 -1.19
N LEU A 34 -3.50 11.18 -1.21
CA LEU A 34 -2.48 12.15 -1.66
C LEU A 34 -1.22 12.14 -0.77
N GLN A 35 -1.36 11.95 0.54
CA GLN A 35 -0.20 11.86 1.43
C GLN A 35 0.52 10.53 1.22
N MET A 36 -0.24 9.44 1.06
CA MET A 36 0.32 8.12 0.80
C MET A 36 1.13 8.09 -0.51
N LYS A 37 0.66 8.78 -1.56
CA LYS A 37 1.39 8.95 -2.82
C LYS A 37 2.79 9.57 -2.66
N ARG A 38 2.99 10.39 -1.63
CA ARG A 38 4.28 11.03 -1.32
C ARG A 38 5.16 10.20 -0.40
N THR A 39 4.72 9.00 0.00
CA THR A 39 5.51 8.12 0.86
C THR A 39 6.40 7.20 0.04
N LEU A 40 7.56 6.86 0.61
CA LEU A 40 8.50 5.91 0.01
C LEU A 40 7.83 4.57 -0.33
N CYS A 41 6.91 4.08 0.51
CA CYS A 41 6.20 2.82 0.26
C CYS A 41 5.41 2.84 -1.05
N TRP A 42 4.81 3.98 -1.39
CA TRP A 42 4.08 4.15 -2.65
C TRP A 42 5.01 4.13 -3.84
N GLU A 43 6.08 4.92 -3.82
CA GLU A 43 7.07 4.97 -4.90
C GLU A 43 7.69 3.60 -5.16
N ARG A 44 7.93 2.81 -4.09
CA ARG A 44 8.44 1.43 -4.20
C ARG A 44 7.42 0.51 -4.88
N LEU A 45 6.14 0.57 -4.50
CA LEU A 45 5.07 -0.20 -5.14
C LEU A 45 4.85 0.20 -6.60
N GLU A 46 4.95 1.49 -6.89
CA GLU A 46 4.87 2.02 -8.26
C GLU A 46 6.05 1.51 -9.10
N THR A 47 7.25 1.51 -8.53
CA THR A 47 8.45 0.94 -9.17
C THR A 47 8.27 -0.56 -9.48
N LEU A 48 7.67 -1.35 -8.57
CA LEU A 48 7.32 -2.76 -8.86
C LEU A 48 6.34 -2.88 -10.01
N HIS A 49 5.30 -2.05 -10.01
CA HIS A 49 4.31 -2.08 -11.08
C HIS A 49 4.90 -1.69 -12.43
N LEU A 50 5.77 -0.67 -12.46
CA LEU A 50 6.50 -0.24 -13.65
C LEU A 50 7.46 -1.33 -14.15
N SER A 51 8.14 -2.00 -13.23
CA SER A 51 9.08 -3.08 -13.57
C SER A 51 8.39 -4.38 -13.96
N LEU A 52 7.23 -4.70 -13.36
CA LEU A 52 6.49 -5.94 -13.52
C LEU A 52 4.96 -5.70 -13.63
N PRO A 53 4.48 -5.03 -14.70
CA PRO A 53 3.08 -4.64 -14.85
C PRO A 53 2.11 -5.83 -14.95
N ARG A 54 2.62 -6.99 -15.37
CA ARG A 54 1.85 -8.25 -15.44
C ARG A 54 1.63 -8.91 -14.07
N ARG A 55 2.51 -8.65 -13.09
CA ARG A 55 2.51 -9.33 -11.79
C ARG A 55 1.91 -8.46 -10.69
N TYR A 56 2.21 -7.17 -10.71
CA TYR A 56 1.83 -6.23 -9.66
C TYR A 56 0.76 -5.24 -10.13
N LYS A 57 -0.22 -4.98 -9.26
CA LYS A 57 -1.26 -3.97 -9.50
C LYS A 57 -0.75 -2.59 -9.07
N ALA A 58 -1.22 -1.54 -9.75
CA ALA A 58 -0.89 -0.18 -9.40
C ALA A 58 -1.24 0.13 -7.92
N PRO A 59 -0.41 0.91 -7.21
CA PRO A 59 -0.64 1.25 -5.80
C PRO A 59 -1.98 1.95 -5.56
N SER A 60 -2.46 2.76 -6.52
CA SER A 60 -3.81 3.34 -6.51
C SER A 60 -4.92 2.29 -6.41
N ARG A 61 -4.77 1.18 -7.13
CA ARG A 61 -5.75 0.10 -7.18
C ARG A 61 -5.72 -0.75 -5.91
N LEU A 62 -4.53 -0.96 -5.34
CA LEU A 62 -4.36 -1.58 -4.02
C LEU A 62 -4.96 -0.71 -2.92
N LEU A 63 -4.72 0.60 -2.95
CA LEU A 63 -5.26 1.54 -1.99
C LEU A 63 -6.80 1.53 -1.98
N GLN A 64 -7.44 1.58 -3.15
CA GLN A 64 -8.90 1.51 -3.27
C GLN A 64 -9.46 0.19 -2.72
N LEU A 65 -8.75 -0.92 -2.96
CA LEU A 65 -9.12 -2.23 -2.40
C LEU A 65 -9.04 -2.22 -0.88
N PHE A 66 -7.93 -1.74 -0.30
CA PHE A 66 -7.77 -1.67 1.15
C PHE A 66 -8.73 -0.69 1.81
N GLN A 67 -9.05 0.43 1.16
CA GLN A 67 -10.07 1.36 1.65
C GLN A 67 -11.45 0.70 1.70
N ARG A 68 -11.83 -0.06 0.67
CA ARG A 68 -13.09 -0.82 0.68
C ARG A 68 -13.10 -1.89 1.75
N GLU A 69 -12.03 -2.68 1.86
CA GLU A 69 -11.89 -3.71 2.89
C GLU A 69 -11.96 -3.13 4.32
N LEU A 70 -11.26 -2.03 4.58
CA LEU A 70 -11.28 -1.37 5.89
C LEU A 70 -12.64 -0.75 6.18
N LYS A 71 -13.31 -0.20 5.17
CA LYS A 71 -14.67 0.32 5.31
C LYS A 71 -15.64 -0.81 5.65
N ASP A 72 -15.59 -1.91 4.90
CA ASP A 72 -16.42 -3.10 5.11
C ASP A 72 -16.21 -3.71 6.52
N GLN A 73 -14.96 -3.86 6.93
CA GLN A 73 -14.60 -4.32 8.29
C GLN A 73 -15.12 -3.40 9.40
N ARG A 74 -15.16 -2.08 9.16
CA ARG A 74 -15.69 -1.11 10.12
C ARG A 74 -17.21 -1.19 10.22
N GLU A 75 -17.90 -1.39 9.11
CA GLU A 75 -19.36 -1.54 9.07
C GLU A 75 -19.79 -2.88 9.70
N LEU A 76 -19.07 -3.97 9.41
CA LEU A 76 -19.34 -5.29 10.02
C LEU A 76 -19.18 -5.29 11.55
N LYS A 77 -18.16 -4.58 12.08
CA LYS A 77 -17.99 -4.43 13.53
C LYS A 77 -19.09 -3.58 14.17
N SER A 78 -19.65 -2.62 13.44
CA SER A 78 -20.73 -1.76 13.96
C SER A 78 -22.09 -2.46 14.00
N GLY A 79 -22.31 -3.50 13.18
CA GLY A 79 -23.59 -4.22 13.11
C GLY A 79 -23.69 -5.43 14.04
N LEU A 80 -22.58 -5.92 14.61
CA LEU A 80 -22.58 -7.06 15.54
C LEU A 80 -22.79 -6.64 17.00
N GLU A 81 -22.75 -5.33 17.28
CA GLU A 81 -22.89 -4.76 18.63
C GLU A 81 -24.27 -4.10 18.85
N ALA A 82 -25.24 -4.40 17.96
CA ALA A 82 -26.61 -3.89 17.99
C ALA A 82 -27.64 -4.99 18.28
#